data_AF-A0A2N1RL54-F1
#
_entry.id   AF-A0A2N1RL54-F1
#
_cell.length_a   1.000
_cell.length_b   1.000
_cell.length_c   1.000
_cell.angle_alpha   90.00
_cell.angle_beta   90.00
_cell.angle_gamma   90.00
#
_symmetry.space_group_name_H-M   'P 1'
#
loop_
_entity.id
_entity.type
_entity.pdbx_description
1 polymer ?
#
loop_
_entity_poly.entity_id
_entity_poly.type
_entity_poly.pdbx_seq_one_letter_code
_entity_poly.pdbx_strand_id
1 'polypeptide(L)'
;MQDAVQIYANQAERALALLNAIGNLAPIIGFFGTVQGMIGAFASIAAATTVNAKVVAVGIQIALITTAGGLSVAVPVLAFFYFFAHLIQTMFARMDIITIEKVRHLPRYSEYEASRSN
;
A
#
# COMPACT_ATOMS: atom_id res chain seq x y z
N MET A 1 -1.14 -5.83 -29.04
CA MET A 1 0.13 -5.88 -28.25
C MET A 1 0.02 -5.04 -26.99
N GLN A 2 -0.46 -3.79 -27.06
CA GLN A 2 -0.78 -2.98 -25.87
C GLN A 2 -1.75 -3.69 -24.90
N ASP A 3 -2.76 -4.39 -25.39
CA ASP A 3 -3.71 -5.12 -24.53
C ASP A 3 -3.03 -6.23 -23.71
N ALA A 4 -1.99 -6.86 -24.25
CA ALA A 4 -1.23 -7.89 -23.54
C ALA A 4 -0.40 -7.28 -22.41
N VAL A 5 0.29 -6.16 -22.67
CA VAL A 5 1.06 -5.42 -21.64
C VAL A 5 0.13 -4.99 -20.49
N GLN A 6 -1.07 -4.51 -20.80
CA GLN A 6 -2.06 -4.10 -19.80
C GLN A 6 -2.55 -5.26 -18.92
N ILE A 7 -2.75 -6.45 -19.50
CA ILE A 7 -3.16 -7.64 -18.72
C ILE A 7 -2.09 -8.04 -17.71
N TYR A 8 -0.80 -7.99 -18.09
CA TYR A 8 0.30 -8.29 -17.17
C TYR A 8 0.45 -7.20 -16.10
N ALA A 9 0.24 -5.94 -16.44
CA ALA A 9 0.21 -4.83 -15.47
C ALA A 9 -0.87 -5.03 -14.42
N ASN A 10 -2.09 -5.34 -14.84
CA ASN A 10 -3.20 -5.58 -13.93
C ASN A 10 -2.94 -6.76 -12.96
N GLN A 11 -2.22 -7.80 -13.40
CA GLN A 11 -1.85 -8.92 -12.50
C GLN A 11 -0.82 -8.50 -11.46
N ALA A 12 0.20 -7.73 -11.85
CA ALA A 12 1.20 -7.22 -10.92
C ALA A 12 0.59 -6.24 -9.90
N GLU A 13 -0.36 -5.41 -10.33
CA GLU A 13 -1.09 -4.48 -9.47
C GLU A 13 -1.95 -5.17 -8.41
N ARG A 14 -2.54 -6.34 -8.70
CA ARG A 14 -3.35 -7.08 -7.71
C ARG A 14 -2.54 -7.47 -6.46
N ALA A 15 -1.30 -7.93 -6.65
CA ALA A 15 -0.43 -8.29 -5.53
C ALA A 15 -0.04 -7.04 -4.71
N LEU A 16 0.24 -5.93 -5.39
CA LEU A 16 0.53 -4.64 -4.75
C LEU A 16 -0.67 -4.06 -4.00
N ALA A 17 -1.89 -4.26 -4.50
CA ALA A 17 -3.11 -3.76 -3.88
C ALA A 17 -3.33 -4.33 -2.48
N LEU A 18 -2.99 -5.61 -2.27
CA LEU A 18 -3.04 -6.23 -0.93
C LEU A 18 -2.01 -5.62 0.02
N LEU A 19 -0.77 -5.41 -0.42
CA LEU A 19 0.26 -4.74 0.39
C LEU A 19 -0.17 -3.32 0.76
N ASN A 20 -0.70 -2.57 -0.21
CA ASN A 20 -1.21 -1.23 0.03
C ASN A 20 -2.35 -1.24 1.06
N ALA A 21 -3.32 -2.15 0.91
CA ALA A 21 -4.42 -2.29 1.84
C ALA A 21 -3.93 -2.59 3.27
N ILE A 22 -3.03 -3.57 3.44
CA ILE A 22 -2.47 -3.92 4.76
C ILE A 22 -1.72 -2.72 5.36
N GLY A 23 -0.91 -2.04 4.55
CA GLY A 23 -0.15 -0.86 4.98
C GLY A 23 -1.03 0.28 5.49
N ASN A 24 -2.20 0.49 4.89
CA ASN A 24 -3.16 1.52 5.30
C ASN A 24 -4.10 1.07 6.43
N LEU A 25 -4.43 -0.22 6.51
CA LEU A 25 -5.34 -0.74 7.54
C LEU A 25 -4.62 -1.00 8.88
N ALA A 26 -3.34 -1.39 8.88
CA ALA A 26 -2.61 -1.69 10.10
C ALA A 26 -2.57 -0.53 11.12
N PRO A 27 -2.34 0.75 10.73
CA PRO A 27 -2.42 1.87 11.65
C PRO A 27 -3.82 2.10 12.20
N ILE A 28 -4.85 1.90 11.38
CA ILE A 28 -6.26 2.06 11.78
C ILE A 28 -6.63 1.02 12.84
N ILE A 29 -6.17 -0.22 12.68
CA ILE A 29 -6.33 -1.28 13.68
C ILE A 29 -5.59 -0.92 14.98
N GLY A 30 -4.37 -0.40 14.89
CA GLY A 30 -3.62 0.07 16.06
C GLY A 30 -4.32 1.22 16.79
N PHE A 31 -4.88 2.17 16.03
CA PHE A 31 -5.69 3.28 16.54
C PHE A 31 -6.95 2.78 17.26
N PHE A 32 -7.65 1.79 16.69
CA PHE A 32 -8.80 1.16 17.35
C PHE A 32 -8.43 0.58 18.72
N GLY A 33 -7.26 -0.06 18.83
CA GLY A 33 -6.73 -0.54 20.12
C GLY A 33 -6.52 0.58 21.15
N THR A 34 -6.18 1.80 20.70
CA THR A 34 -6.07 2.95 21.60
C THR A 34 -7.40 3.36 22.19
N VAL A 35 -8.43 3.39 21.35
CA VAL A 35 -9.79 3.72 21.76
C VAL A 35 -10.26 2.71 22.79
N GLN A 36 -10.05 1.41 22.55
CA GLN A 36 -10.41 0.36 23.49
C GLN A 36 -9.64 0.46 24.83
N GLY A 37 -8.32 0.72 24.78
CA GLY A 37 -7.50 0.91 25.99
C GLY A 37 -7.93 2.11 26.82
N MET A 38 -8.26 3.22 26.18
CA MET A 38 -8.75 4.43 26.85
C MET A 38 -10.16 4.25 27.43
N ILE A 39 -11.05 3.55 26.74
CA ILE A 39 -12.37 3.18 27.28
C ILE A 39 -12.21 2.37 28.57
N GLY A 40 -11.31 1.38 28.58
CA GLY A 40 -11.01 0.59 29.78
C GLY A 40 -10.41 1.41 30.92
N ALA A 41 -9.54 2.37 30.60
CA ALA A 41 -8.98 3.30 31.59
C ALA A 41 -10.08 4.13 32.26
N PHE A 42 -10.97 4.75 31.48
CA PHE A 42 -12.06 5.57 32.03
C PHE A 42 -13.10 4.74 32.78
N ALA A 43 -13.39 3.51 32.34
CA ALA A 43 -14.25 2.60 33.10
C ALA A 43 -13.65 2.27 34.48
N SER A 44 -12.33 2.09 34.55
CA SER A 44 -11.63 1.83 35.82
C SER A 44 -11.65 3.04 36.75
N ILE A 45 -11.57 4.27 36.21
CA ILE A 45 -11.74 5.50 36.99
C ILE A 45 -13.17 5.58 37.55
N ALA A 46 -14.18 5.31 36.72
CA ALA A 46 -15.58 5.41 37.13
C ALA A 46 -15.95 4.43 38.26
N ALA A 47 -15.31 3.27 38.29
CA ALA A 47 -15.50 2.26 39.35
C ALA A 47 -14.64 2.52 40.61
N ALA A 48 -13.60 3.35 40.53
CA ALA A 48 -12.67 3.57 41.63
C ALA A 48 -13.19 4.61 42.63
N THR A 49 -13.18 4.28 43.92
CA THR A 49 -13.55 5.21 45.00
C THR A 49 -12.48 6.29 45.23
N THR A 50 -11.22 5.97 44.95
CA THR A 50 -10.09 6.91 44.99
C THR A 50 -9.30 6.80 43.70
N VAL A 51 -9.12 7.92 43.02
CA VAL A 51 -8.38 7.98 41.77
C VAL A 51 -6.89 8.02 42.09
N ASN A 52 -6.14 7.03 41.59
CA ASN A 52 -4.67 7.05 41.60
C ASN A 52 -4.12 6.84 40.18
N ALA A 53 -2.87 7.25 39.95
CA ALA A 53 -2.22 7.15 38.64
C ALA A 53 -2.08 5.70 38.12
N LYS A 54 -1.99 4.70 39.01
CA LYS A 54 -1.90 3.29 38.62
C LYS A 54 -3.20 2.76 38.01
N VAL A 55 -4.37 3.28 38.44
CA VAL A 55 -5.68 2.84 37.92
C VAL A 55 -5.81 3.09 36.42
N VAL A 56 -5.23 4.18 35.91
CA VAL A 56 -5.28 4.55 34.49
C VAL A 56 -4.08 4.08 33.69
N ALA A 57 -2.94 3.85 34.35
CA ALA A 57 -1.67 3.53 33.70
C ALA A 57 -1.77 2.31 32.78
N VAL A 58 -2.52 1.28 33.18
CA VAL A 58 -2.69 0.05 32.40
C VAL A 58 -3.42 0.31 31.07
N GLY A 59 -4.53 1.05 31.10
CA GLY A 59 -5.29 1.33 29.87
C GLY A 59 -4.53 2.22 28.89
N ILE A 60 -3.76 3.19 29.41
CA ILE A 60 -2.86 4.01 28.60
C ILE A 60 -1.73 3.17 28.00
N GLN A 61 -1.12 2.27 28.78
CA GLN A 61 -0.07 1.38 28.29
C GLN A 61 -0.58 0.51 27.13
N ILE A 62 -1.77 -0.08 27.28
CA ILE A 62 -2.38 -0.89 26.21
C ILE A 62 -2.57 -0.03 24.95
N ALA A 63 -3.11 1.18 25.10
CA ALA A 63 -3.29 2.09 23.97
C ALA A 63 -1.98 2.43 23.24
N LEU A 64 -0.90 2.67 23.99
CA LEU A 64 0.39 2.98 23.38
C LEU A 64 0.99 1.77 22.64
N ILE A 65 0.92 0.57 23.23
CA ILE A 65 1.46 -0.65 22.63
C ILE A 65 0.68 -1.03 21.36
N THR A 66 -0.65 -0.89 21.33
CA THR A 66 -1.44 -1.22 20.13
C THR A 66 -1.11 -0.28 18.97
N THR A 67 -0.87 1.01 19.25
CA THR A 67 -0.43 1.97 18.23
C THR A 67 0.94 1.62 17.69
N ALA A 68 1.89 1.37 18.59
CA ALA A 68 3.25 0.99 18.22
C ALA A 68 3.25 -0.29 17.39
N GLY A 69 2.41 -1.27 17.74
CA GLY A 69 2.23 -2.50 16.98
C GLY A 69 1.69 -2.24 15.57
N GLY A 70 0.63 -1.43 15.43
CA GLY A 70 0.06 -1.07 14.13
C GLY A 70 1.07 -0.37 13.21
N LEU A 71 1.86 0.57 13.75
CA LEU A 71 2.91 1.25 13.01
C LEU A 71 4.09 0.33 12.66
N SER A 72 4.46 -0.58 13.57
CA SER A 72 5.55 -1.54 13.34
C SER A 72 5.27 -2.47 12.15
N VAL A 73 3.99 -2.72 11.84
CA VAL A 73 3.57 -3.47 10.64
C VAL A 73 3.40 -2.55 9.43
N ALA A 74 2.76 -1.39 9.59
CA ALA A 74 2.43 -0.49 8.50
C ALA A 74 3.67 0.06 7.77
N VAL A 75 4.67 0.50 8.53
CA VAL A 75 5.89 1.13 7.98
C VAL A 75 6.64 0.19 7.02
N PRO A 76 7.03 -1.03 7.41
CA PRO A 76 7.72 -1.92 6.48
C PRO A 76 6.84 -2.32 5.29
N VAL A 77 5.54 -2.58 5.51
CA VAL A 77 4.62 -2.97 4.42
C VAL A 77 4.51 -1.87 3.36
N LEU A 78 4.35 -0.61 3.78
CA LEU A 78 4.29 0.52 2.84
C LEU A 78 5.64 0.75 2.14
N ALA A 79 6.75 0.59 2.85
CA ALA A 79 8.08 0.69 2.25
C ALA A 79 8.26 -0.34 1.12
N PHE A 80 7.87 -1.60 1.37
CA PHE A 80 7.90 -2.64 0.34
C PHE A 80 6.92 -2.35 -0.81
N PHE A 81 5.70 -1.89 -0.50
CA PHE A 81 4.73 -1.50 -1.53
C PHE A 81 5.33 -0.46 -2.49
N TYR A 82 5.91 0.62 -1.97
CA TYR A 82 6.50 1.67 -2.81
C TYR A 82 7.70 1.15 -3.61
N PHE A 83 8.55 0.33 -3.00
CA PHE A 83 9.69 -0.27 -3.68
C PHE A 83 9.26 -1.15 -4.87
N PHE A 84 8.34 -2.09 -4.64
CA PHE A 84 7.88 -3.00 -5.70
C PHE A 84 7.03 -2.30 -6.75
N ALA A 85 6.20 -1.33 -6.35
CA ALA A 85 5.43 -0.51 -7.29
C ALA A 85 6.36 0.25 -8.25
N HIS A 86 7.43 0.85 -7.73
CA HIS A 86 8.40 1.56 -8.56
C HIS A 86 9.16 0.61 -9.52
N LEU A 87 9.55 -0.56 -9.03
CA LEU A 87 10.22 -1.57 -9.85
C LEU A 87 9.33 -2.03 -11.02
N ILE A 88 8.06 -2.32 -10.73
CA ILE A 88 7.08 -2.77 -11.72
C ILE A 88 6.81 -1.67 -12.76
N GLN A 89 6.61 -0.43 -12.33
CA GLN A 89 6.43 0.71 -13.24
C GLN A 89 7.62 0.89 -14.18
N THR A 90 8.85 0.76 -13.66
CA THR A 90 10.07 0.87 -14.47
C THR A 90 10.16 -0.25 -15.50
N MET A 91 9.73 -1.47 -15.16
CA MET A 91 9.69 -2.60 -16.10
C MET A 91 8.67 -2.37 -17.21
N PHE A 92 7.47 -1.90 -16.89
CA PHE A 92 6.46 -1.59 -17.93
C PHE A 92 6.91 -0.47 -18.86
N ALA A 93 7.48 0.61 -18.32
CA ALA A 93 8.03 1.70 -19.13
C ALA A 93 9.09 1.20 -20.12
N ARG A 94 9.96 0.25 -19.71
CA ARG A 94 10.95 -0.38 -20.61
C ARG A 94 10.29 -1.25 -21.67
N MET A 95 9.25 -2.01 -21.31
CA MET A 95 8.51 -2.85 -22.27
C MET A 95 7.83 -2.02 -23.35
N ASP A 96 7.26 -0.87 -22.99
CA ASP A 96 6.61 0.02 -23.94
C ASP A 96 7.62 0.60 -24.95
N ILE A 97 8.79 1.04 -24.49
CA ILE A 97 9.86 1.56 -25.36
C ILE A 97 10.31 0.49 -26.36
N ILE A 98 10.61 -0.72 -25.89
CA ILE A 98 11.06 -1.83 -26.76
C ILE A 98 9.97 -2.22 -27.77
N THR A 99 8.69 -2.18 -27.36
CA THR A 99 7.56 -2.48 -28.23
C THR A 99 7.46 -1.44 -29.36
N ILE A 100 7.59 -0.14 -29.04
CA ILE A 100 7.55 0.94 -30.02
C ILE A 100 8.74 0.84 -30.99
N GLU A 101 9.94 0.58 -30.48
CA GLU A 101 11.15 0.40 -31.30
C GLU A 101 10.99 -0.76 -32.29
N LYS A 102 10.52 -1.92 -31.82
CA LYS A 102 10.33 -3.10 -32.68
C LYS A 102 9.22 -2.91 -33.71
N VAL A 103 8.11 -2.26 -33.33
CA VAL A 103 7.01 -1.97 -34.27
C VAL A 103 7.49 -1.06 -35.40
N ARG A 104 8.32 -0.06 -35.11
CA ARG A 104 8.88 0.87 -36.11
C ARG A 104 9.78 0.15 -37.14
N HIS A 105 10.47 -0.91 -36.73
CA HIS A 105 11.35 -1.69 -37.61
C HIS A 105 10.66 -2.81 -38.38
N LEU A 106 9.34 -3.01 -38.21
CA LEU A 106 8.59 -3.96 -39.04
C LEU A 106 8.30 -3.33 -40.42
N PRO A 107 8.64 -4.00 -41.54
CA PRO A 107 8.54 -3.44 -42.90
C PRO A 107 7.11 -3.03 -43.32
N ARG A 108 6.08 -3.54 -42.64
CA ARG A 108 4.68 -3.20 -42.91
C ARG A 108 4.28 -1.78 -42.46
N TYR A 109 5.04 -1.12 -41.58
CA TYR A 109 4.77 0.26 -41.16
C TYR A 109 5.31 1.29 -42.17
N SER A 110 6.50 1.06 -42.75
CA SER A 110 7.07 1.97 -43.75
C SER A 110 6.27 2.01 -45.05
N GLU A 111 5.65 0.89 -45.45
CA GLU A 111 4.76 0.82 -46.62
C GLU A 111 3.43 1.55 -46.39
N TYR A 112 2.92 1.59 -45.16
CA TYR A 112 1.68 2.26 -44.81
C TYR A 112 1.84 3.80 -44.72
N GLU A 113 2.98 4.29 -44.24
CA GLU A 113 3.29 5.73 -44.31
C GLU A 113 3.56 6.20 -45.75
N ALA A 114 4.28 5.42 -46.56
CA ALA A 114 4.55 5.73 -47.96
C ALA A 114 3.27 5.77 -48.82
N SER A 115 2.26 4.96 -48.49
CA SER A 115 0.94 4.98 -49.16
C SER A 115 0.02 6.11 -48.69
N ARG A 116 0.34 6.81 -47.59
CA ARG A 116 -0.46 7.94 -47.07
C ARG A 116 0.11 9.30 -47.46
N SER A 117 1.32 9.34 -48.01
CA SER A 117 1.99 10.55 -48.51
C SER A 117 1.82 10.75 -50.03
N ASN A 118 0.94 10.00 -50.67
CA ASN A 118 0.55 10.10 -52.08
C ASN A 118 -0.98 10.19 -52.16
#